data_AF-A0AAD7UCY4-F1
#
_entry.id   AF-A0AAD7UCY4-F1
#
_cell.length_a   1.000
_cell.length_b   1.000
_cell.length_c   1.000
_cell.angle_alpha   90.00
_cell.angle_beta   90.00
_cell.angle_gamma   90.00
#
_symmetry.space_group_name_H-M   'P 1'
#
loop_
_entity.id
_entity.type
_entity.pdbx_description
1 polymer ?
#
loop_
_entity_poly.entity_id
_entity_poly.type
_entity_poly.pdbx_seq_one_letter_code
_entity_poly.pdbx_strand_id
1 'polypeptide(L)'
;MGSNGQRRRVSLVAEHYNIDTASFKMRADPMLHHDKNAARDSHDVFNLVMLVPVISLNLMNWRFEWSTPLPALWHGRYFMPFWWTTCGYFVADVAFVVLWPSCVKSPRVIVRHHVCTLAYICLPLFMPECRWLMGSCMIVEVNTWLLIARRFFNRAGDAPFCSIGVPFTKSLRIKLISVGFYLTWFVIRILFYPALFFMILTAYEERTKQLGTRLNGLAIAPLFHLVFIYLNFKWTVDLVRSKLRSSPPAKGL
;
A
#
# COMPACT_ATOMS: atom_id res chain seq x y z
N MET A 1 -13.95 -8.24 -53.88
CA MET A 1 -13.27 -9.41 -53.29
C MET A 1 -12.48 -8.95 -52.07
N GLY A 2 -13.07 -9.05 -50.87
CA GLY A 2 -12.43 -8.64 -49.62
C GLY A 2 -11.68 -9.81 -49.00
N SER A 3 -10.37 -9.66 -48.81
CA SER A 3 -9.55 -10.67 -48.14
C SER A 3 -9.95 -10.76 -46.66
N ASN A 4 -10.59 -11.87 -46.27
CA ASN A 4 -10.79 -12.26 -44.88
C ASN A 4 -9.41 -12.54 -44.25
N GLY A 5 -8.77 -11.51 -43.71
CA GLY A 5 -7.54 -11.64 -42.96
C GLY A 5 -7.79 -12.47 -41.70
N GLN A 6 -7.32 -13.71 -41.69
CA GLN A 6 -7.22 -14.53 -40.48
C GLN A 6 -6.39 -13.77 -39.44
N ARG A 7 -7.07 -13.18 -38.44
CA ARG A 7 -6.40 -12.60 -37.28
C ARG A 7 -5.75 -13.72 -36.48
N ARG A 8 -4.41 -13.79 -36.52
CA ARG A 8 -3.61 -14.57 -35.57
C ARG A 8 -4.08 -14.24 -34.16
N ARG A 9 -4.50 -15.25 -33.40
CA ARG A 9 -4.78 -15.13 -31.97
C ARG A 9 -3.49 -14.70 -31.28
N VAL A 10 -3.42 -13.43 -30.91
CA VAL A 10 -2.33 -12.89 -30.11
C VAL A 10 -2.52 -13.40 -28.69
N SER A 11 -1.45 -13.90 -28.07
CA SER A 11 -1.48 -14.36 -26.68
C SER A 11 -1.93 -13.22 -25.76
N LEU A 12 -2.74 -13.51 -24.74
CA LEU A 12 -3.13 -12.58 -23.67
C LEU A 12 -1.91 -11.87 -23.03
N VAL A 13 -0.74 -12.51 -23.06
CA VAL A 13 0.52 -11.94 -22.57
C VAL A 13 1.04 -10.84 -23.51
N ALA A 14 0.86 -10.98 -24.81
CA ALA A 14 1.30 -9.99 -25.81
C ALA A 14 0.32 -8.80 -25.93
N GLU A 15 -0.98 -9.00 -25.63
CA GLU A 15 -1.95 -7.91 -25.53
C GLU A 15 -1.72 -7.03 -24.28
N HIS A 16 -0.96 -7.50 -23.29
CA HIS A 16 -0.60 -6.76 -22.09
C HIS A 16 0.27 -5.50 -22.38
N TYR A 17 0.77 -5.32 -23.61
CA TYR A 17 1.82 -4.34 -23.93
C TYR A 17 1.52 -3.39 -25.10
N ASN A 18 0.27 -3.31 -25.59
CA ASN A 18 -0.08 -2.42 -26.73
C ASN A 18 -1.00 -1.25 -26.32
N ILE A 19 -0.60 -0.02 -26.65
CA ILE A 19 -1.31 1.23 -26.36
C ILE A 19 -1.96 1.79 -27.63
N ASP A 20 -3.18 2.31 -27.51
CA ASP A 20 -3.90 3.01 -28.59
C ASP A 20 -3.69 4.52 -28.47
N THR A 21 -3.07 5.11 -29.49
CA THR A 21 -2.69 6.52 -29.56
C THR A 21 -3.83 7.46 -29.98
N ALA A 22 -4.95 6.94 -30.49
CA ALA A 22 -5.99 7.77 -31.10
C ALA A 22 -7.05 8.31 -30.12
N SER A 23 -7.23 7.67 -28.96
CA SER A 23 -8.43 7.91 -28.13
C SER A 23 -8.21 8.71 -26.85
N PHE A 24 -6.96 9.02 -26.46
CA PHE A 24 -6.58 9.82 -25.27
C PHE A 24 -7.39 9.53 -23.98
N LYS A 25 -7.93 8.31 -23.83
CA LYS A 25 -8.68 7.86 -22.64
C LYS A 25 -7.79 6.91 -21.84
N MET A 26 -7.83 7.02 -20.51
CA MET A 26 -7.13 6.10 -19.61
C MET A 26 -7.68 4.67 -19.76
N ARG A 27 -7.04 3.90 -20.64
CA ARG A 27 -7.14 2.44 -20.65
C ARG A 27 -6.54 1.93 -19.34
N ALA A 28 -7.07 0.82 -18.87
CA ALA A 28 -6.48 0.13 -17.74
C ALA A 28 -5.11 -0.41 -18.15
N ASP A 29 -4.10 0.11 -17.46
CA ASP A 29 -2.67 -0.20 -17.55
C ASP A 29 -2.11 -0.49 -18.97
N PRO A 30 -2.26 0.41 -19.97
CA PRO A 30 -1.19 0.53 -20.95
C PRO A 30 0.05 0.94 -20.15
N MET A 31 1.18 0.29 -20.39
CA MET A 31 2.50 0.55 -19.80
C MET A 31 2.57 1.93 -19.14
N LEU A 32 2.92 2.01 -17.85
CA LEU A 32 3.17 3.23 -17.07
C LEU A 32 3.96 4.27 -17.88
N HIS A 33 3.35 4.95 -18.85
CA HIS A 33 3.91 6.10 -19.50
C HIS A 33 3.74 7.18 -18.44
N HIS A 34 4.78 7.28 -17.63
CA HIS A 34 4.89 8.36 -16.67
C HIS A 34 4.84 9.65 -17.49
N ASP A 35 3.76 10.41 -17.34
CA ASP A 35 3.83 11.84 -17.57
C ASP A 35 5.07 12.33 -16.82
N LYS A 36 5.90 13.17 -17.46
CA LYS A 36 7.14 13.73 -16.87
C LYS A 36 6.80 14.67 -15.70
N ASN A 37 6.21 14.13 -14.65
CA ASN A 37 5.78 14.83 -13.46
C ASN A 37 6.91 14.73 -12.45
N ALA A 38 7.82 15.71 -12.52
CA ALA A 38 8.97 15.80 -11.64
C ALA A 38 8.57 15.82 -10.14
N ALA A 39 7.40 16.38 -9.80
CA ALA A 39 6.88 16.38 -8.43
C ALA A 39 6.56 14.96 -7.94
N ARG A 40 5.90 14.15 -8.76
CA ARG A 40 5.63 12.73 -8.44
C ARG A 40 6.91 11.93 -8.31
N ASP A 41 7.86 12.13 -9.22
CA ASP A 41 9.14 11.41 -9.19
C ASP A 41 9.95 11.75 -7.93
N SER A 42 9.98 13.03 -7.57
CA SER A 42 10.65 13.50 -6.35
C SER A 42 9.98 12.95 -5.10
N HIS A 43 8.65 12.90 -5.07
CA HIS A 43 7.87 12.31 -3.98
C HIS A 43 8.09 10.80 -3.84
N ASP A 44 8.14 10.06 -4.96
CA ASP A 44 8.43 8.63 -4.95
C ASP A 44 9.87 8.36 -4.43
N VAL A 45 10.85 9.19 -4.80
CA VAL A 45 12.23 9.09 -4.25
C VAL A 45 12.24 9.37 -2.75
N PHE A 46 11.62 10.46 -2.32
CA PHE A 46 11.49 10.82 -0.90
C PHE A 46 10.93 9.64 -0.10
N ASN A 47 9.81 9.06 -0.55
CA ASN A 47 9.18 7.95 0.16
C ASN A 47 10.02 6.67 0.14
N LEU A 48 10.72 6.36 -0.95
CA LEU A 48 11.63 5.20 -1.01
C LEU A 48 12.75 5.28 0.02
N VAL A 49 13.23 6.49 0.32
CA VAL A 49 14.28 6.72 1.32
C VAL A 49 13.69 6.76 2.72
N MET A 50 12.65 7.56 2.95
CA MET A 50 12.14 7.85 4.28
C MET A 50 11.32 6.72 4.90
N LEU A 51 10.70 5.85 4.11
CA LEU A 51 10.00 4.68 4.65
C LEU A 51 10.96 3.59 5.15
N VAL A 52 12.21 3.54 4.68
CA VAL A 52 13.18 2.52 5.12
C VAL A 52 13.39 2.56 6.64
N PRO A 53 13.74 3.70 7.28
CA PRO A 53 13.89 3.74 8.73
C PRO A 53 12.58 3.45 9.48
N VAL A 54 11.41 3.86 8.94
CA VAL A 54 10.09 3.53 9.53
C VAL A 54 9.89 2.02 9.56
N ILE A 55 10.10 1.34 8.43
CA ILE A 55 9.96 -0.11 8.29
C ILE A 55 10.98 -0.84 9.15
N SER A 56 12.26 -0.43 9.11
CA SER A 56 13.32 -1.05 9.90
C SER A 56 13.04 -0.96 11.39
N LEU A 57 12.67 0.23 11.90
CA LEU A 57 12.33 0.41 13.31
C LEU A 57 11.07 -0.38 13.70
N ASN A 58 10.08 -0.50 12.81
CA ASN A 58 8.93 -1.36 13.06
C ASN A 58 9.37 -2.82 13.23
N LEU A 59 10.11 -3.36 12.25
CA LEU A 59 10.60 -4.75 12.27
C LEU A 59 11.52 -5.05 13.46
N MET A 60 12.36 -4.09 13.86
CA MET A 60 13.24 -4.21 15.03
C MET A 60 12.50 -4.26 16.37
N ASN A 61 11.20 -4.00 16.41
CA ASN A 61 10.36 -4.15 17.60
C ASN A 61 9.61 -5.49 17.65
N TRP A 62 9.71 -6.32 16.61
CA TRP A 62 9.07 -7.64 16.52
C TRP A 62 10.04 -8.77 16.88
N ARG A 63 9.55 -9.73 17.66
CA ARG A 63 10.10 -11.07 17.79
C ARG A 63 9.40 -11.98 16.79
N PHE A 64 10.10 -13.01 16.31
CA PHE A 64 9.56 -13.97 15.35
C PHE A 64 9.52 -15.36 15.98
N GLU A 65 8.51 -15.58 16.81
CA GLU A 65 8.28 -16.84 17.53
C GLU A 65 6.90 -17.41 17.13
N TRP A 66 6.88 -18.60 16.52
CA TRP A 66 5.68 -19.14 15.86
C TRP A 66 4.48 -19.41 16.78
N SER A 67 4.70 -19.59 18.08
CA SER A 67 3.68 -19.94 19.07
C SER A 67 3.24 -18.78 19.96
N THR A 68 3.81 -17.59 19.77
CA THR A 68 3.61 -16.46 20.67
C THR A 68 2.46 -15.57 20.15
N PRO A 69 1.48 -15.20 20.98
CA PRO A 69 0.36 -14.36 20.55
C PRO A 69 0.86 -12.99 20.07
N LEU A 70 0.17 -12.40 19.09
CA LEU A 70 0.63 -11.19 18.40
C LEU A 70 1.05 -10.04 19.34
N PRO A 71 0.31 -9.69 20.41
CA PRO A 71 0.75 -8.62 21.33
C PRO A 71 2.10 -8.92 22.00
N ALA A 72 2.37 -10.20 22.29
CA ALA A 72 3.61 -10.63 22.94
C ALA A 72 4.81 -10.73 21.98
N LEU A 73 4.56 -10.80 20.67
CA LEU A 73 5.62 -10.70 19.66
C LEU A 73 6.22 -9.29 19.61
N TRP A 74 5.50 -8.26 20.05
CA TRP A 74 6.00 -6.88 20.08
C TRP A 74 6.71 -6.56 21.40
N HIS A 75 8.03 -6.39 21.35
CA HIS A 75 8.80 -6.04 22.55
C HIS A 75 8.97 -4.53 22.76
N GLY A 76 8.73 -3.70 21.73
CA GLY A 76 8.65 -2.24 21.87
C GLY A 76 9.91 -1.51 22.33
N ARG A 77 11.10 -2.13 22.27
CA ARG A 77 12.37 -1.55 22.76
C ARG A 77 12.71 -0.24 22.04
N TYR A 78 12.36 -0.15 20.77
CA TYR A 78 12.60 1.00 19.92
C TYR A 78 11.31 1.78 19.65
N PHE A 79 10.30 1.68 20.54
CA PHE A 79 9.01 2.33 20.32
C PHE A 79 9.12 3.85 20.15
N MET A 80 9.86 4.56 21.01
CA MET A 80 9.96 6.02 20.90
C MET A 80 10.67 6.49 19.63
N PRO A 81 11.85 5.93 19.25
CA PRO A 81 12.44 6.22 17.95
C PRO A 81 11.51 5.88 16.78
N PHE A 82 10.83 4.74 16.84
CA PHE A 82 9.87 4.32 15.81
C PHE A 82 8.71 5.31 15.69
N TRP A 83 8.14 5.74 16.81
CA TRP A 83 7.03 6.69 16.86
C TRP A 83 7.43 8.05 16.27
N TRP A 84 8.53 8.63 16.73
CA TRP A 84 9.01 9.93 16.21
C TRP A 84 9.37 9.87 14.73
N THR A 85 10.00 8.79 14.28
CA THR A 85 10.34 8.60 12.86
C THR A 85 9.06 8.50 12.02
N THR A 86 8.06 7.75 12.49
CA THR A 86 6.77 7.60 11.82
C THR A 86 6.01 8.92 11.74
N CYS A 87 5.92 9.65 12.86
CA CYS A 87 5.29 10.97 12.90
C CYS A 87 5.99 11.96 11.96
N GLY A 88 7.32 12.03 12.03
CA GLY A 88 8.12 12.90 11.17
C GLY A 88 7.94 12.58 9.69
N TYR A 89 7.92 11.29 9.33
CA TYR A 89 7.61 10.84 7.97
C TYR A 89 6.22 11.32 7.50
N PHE A 90 5.15 11.06 8.25
CA PHE A 90 3.80 11.45 7.83
C PHE A 90 3.60 12.96 7.77
N VAL A 91 4.21 13.72 8.69
CA VAL A 91 4.17 15.19 8.64
C VAL A 91 4.87 15.71 7.37
N ALA A 92 6.05 15.18 7.06
CA ALA A 92 6.78 15.54 5.86
C ALA A 92 6.04 15.13 4.57
N ASP A 93 5.42 13.94 4.54
CA ASP A 93 4.63 13.47 3.40
C ASP A 93 3.38 14.34 3.17
N VAL A 94 2.66 14.69 4.24
CA VAL A 94 1.53 15.63 4.16
C VAL A 94 1.99 17.00 3.66
N ALA A 95 3.09 17.53 4.17
CA ALA A 95 3.64 18.80 3.70
C ALA A 95 3.98 18.74 2.21
N PHE A 96 4.60 17.65 1.75
CA PHE A 96 4.91 17.42 0.34
C PHE A 96 3.64 17.44 -0.52
N VAL A 97 2.61 16.69 -0.13
CA VAL A 97 1.34 16.59 -0.88
C VAL A 97 0.56 17.92 -0.87
N VAL A 98 0.62 18.70 0.21
CA VAL A 98 -0.03 20.01 0.29
C VAL A 98 0.68 21.04 -0.60
N LEU A 99 2.01 21.05 -0.62
CA LEU A 99 2.80 21.97 -1.44
C LEU A 99 2.75 21.60 -2.93
N TRP A 100 2.72 20.30 -3.26
CA TRP A 100 2.70 19.80 -4.63
C TRP A 100 1.58 18.77 -4.84
N PRO A 101 0.30 19.18 -4.88
CA PRO A 101 -0.83 18.26 -4.96
C PRO A 101 -0.87 17.38 -6.22
N SER A 102 -0.11 17.74 -7.26
CA SER A 102 0.07 16.95 -8.48
C SER A 102 0.99 15.75 -8.31
N CYS A 103 1.73 15.61 -7.19
CA CYS A 103 2.59 14.45 -6.95
C CYS A 103 1.79 13.14 -6.79
N VAL A 104 0.52 13.25 -6.41
CA VAL A 104 -0.39 12.11 -6.16
C VAL A 104 -1.72 12.28 -6.88
N LYS A 105 -2.40 11.17 -7.18
CA LYS A 105 -3.67 11.21 -7.93
C LYS A 105 -4.84 11.81 -7.13
N SER A 106 -4.83 11.63 -5.80
CA SER A 106 -5.94 11.98 -4.92
C SER A 106 -5.44 12.68 -3.65
N PRO A 107 -4.89 13.91 -3.76
CA PRO A 107 -4.21 14.58 -2.64
C PRO A 107 -5.09 14.73 -1.41
N ARG A 108 -6.37 15.10 -1.59
CA ARG A 108 -7.33 15.26 -0.47
C ARG A 108 -7.57 13.96 0.31
N VAL A 109 -7.62 12.82 -0.38
CA VAL A 109 -7.83 11.52 0.27
C VAL A 109 -6.60 11.12 1.06
N ILE A 110 -5.41 11.35 0.49
CA ILE A 110 -4.12 11.03 1.12
C ILE A 110 -3.88 11.88 2.35
N VAL A 111 -4.09 13.20 2.28
CA VAL A 111 -3.95 14.10 3.44
C VAL A 111 -4.91 13.70 4.57
N ARG A 112 -6.19 13.46 4.27
CA ARG A 112 -7.16 12.99 5.29
C ARG A 112 -6.75 11.65 5.91
N HIS A 113 -6.26 10.72 5.09
CA HIS A 113 -5.75 9.44 5.55
C HIS A 113 -4.55 9.62 6.49
N HIS A 114 -3.56 10.45 6.15
CA HIS A 114 -2.40 10.68 7.01
C HIS A 114 -2.74 11.42 8.30
N VAL A 115 -3.64 12.40 8.27
CA VAL A 115 -4.14 13.04 9.51
C VAL A 115 -4.84 12.02 10.40
N CYS A 116 -5.67 11.15 9.82
CA CYS A 116 -6.33 10.05 10.52
C CYS A 116 -5.31 9.05 11.11
N THR A 117 -4.27 8.68 10.34
CA THR A 117 -3.19 7.80 10.80
C THR A 117 -2.39 8.44 11.92
N LEU A 118 -2.00 9.72 11.81
CA LEU A 118 -1.30 10.47 12.85
C LEU A 118 -2.10 10.50 14.16
N ALA A 119 -3.41 10.79 14.08
CA ALA A 119 -4.28 10.73 15.24
C ALA A 119 -4.35 9.31 15.85
N TYR A 120 -4.42 8.28 15.00
CA TYR A 120 -4.50 6.90 15.45
C TYR A 120 -3.21 6.40 16.14
N ILE A 121 -2.03 6.76 15.62
CA ILE A 121 -0.75 6.36 16.21
C ILE A 121 -0.38 7.16 17.48
N CYS A 122 -1.13 8.21 17.82
CA CYS A 122 -1.02 8.85 19.15
C CYS A 122 -1.62 7.97 20.25
N LEU A 123 -2.56 7.08 19.93
CA LEU A 123 -3.19 6.17 20.90
C LEU A 123 -2.18 5.37 21.75
N PRO A 124 -1.20 4.64 21.17
CA PRO A 124 -0.18 3.90 21.94
C PRO A 124 0.82 4.77 22.71
N LEU A 125 0.84 6.09 22.47
CA LEU A 125 1.62 7.02 23.29
C LEU A 125 0.95 7.19 24.66
N PHE A 126 -0.38 7.29 24.67
CA PHE A 126 -1.19 7.45 25.88
C PHE A 126 -1.57 6.12 26.54
N MET A 127 -1.57 5.02 25.78
CA MET A 127 -1.84 3.67 26.28
C MET A 127 -0.69 2.72 25.89
N PRO A 128 0.40 2.68 26.69
CA PRO A 128 1.59 1.87 26.40
C PRO A 128 1.31 0.39 26.17
N GLU A 129 0.27 -0.17 26.81
CA GLU A 129 -0.20 -1.54 26.62
C GLU A 129 -0.68 -1.83 25.19
N CYS A 130 -1.00 -0.80 24.42
CA CYS A 130 -1.46 -0.88 23.04
C CYS A 130 -0.35 -0.56 22.01
N ARG A 131 0.91 -0.44 22.41
CA ARG A 131 2.02 -0.11 21.48
C ARG A 131 2.19 -1.10 20.33
N TRP A 132 1.87 -2.36 20.58
CA TRP A 132 1.86 -3.40 19.55
C TRP A 132 0.88 -3.10 18.41
N LEU A 133 -0.23 -2.40 18.68
CA LEU A 133 -1.21 -2.02 17.65
C LEU A 133 -0.60 -1.12 16.59
N MET A 134 0.21 -0.14 16.99
CA MET A 134 0.92 0.69 16.02
C MET A 134 1.90 -0.14 15.20
N GLY A 135 2.69 -1.01 15.84
CA GLY A 135 3.56 -1.93 15.11
C GLY A 135 2.81 -2.75 14.06
N SER A 136 1.65 -3.30 14.45
CA SER A 136 0.82 -4.14 13.58
C SER A 136 0.24 -3.33 12.42
N CYS A 137 -0.33 -2.15 12.69
CA CYS A 137 -0.86 -1.28 11.64
C CYS A 137 0.25 -0.83 10.68
N MET A 138 1.41 -0.43 11.20
CA MET A 138 2.49 0.12 10.38
C MET A 138 3.22 -0.93 9.53
N ILE A 139 2.89 -2.23 9.63
CA ILE A 139 3.40 -3.24 8.69
C ILE A 139 2.92 -2.97 7.26
N VAL A 140 1.82 -2.23 7.09
CA VAL A 140 1.29 -1.83 5.77
C VAL A 140 2.29 -0.99 4.98
N GLU A 141 3.22 -0.30 5.65
CA GLU A 141 4.21 0.51 4.95
C GLU A 141 5.21 -0.32 4.16
N VAL A 142 5.40 -1.61 4.49
CA VAL A 142 6.14 -2.55 3.62
C VAL A 142 5.45 -2.66 2.26
N ASN A 143 4.12 -2.80 2.27
CA ASN A 143 3.34 -2.85 1.05
C ASN A 143 3.34 -1.51 0.30
N THR A 144 3.23 -0.38 1.01
CA THR A 144 3.35 0.97 0.43
C THR A 144 4.71 1.16 -0.24
N TRP A 145 5.81 0.79 0.42
CA TRP A 145 7.16 0.89 -0.13
C TRP A 145 7.32 0.04 -1.39
N LEU A 146 6.83 -1.21 -1.39
CA LEU A 146 6.86 -2.08 -2.58
C LEU A 146 6.03 -1.52 -3.74
N LEU A 147 4.88 -0.89 -3.45
CA LEU A 147 4.08 -0.21 -4.46
C LEU A 147 4.86 0.95 -5.10
N ILE A 148 5.53 1.79 -4.29
CA ILE A 148 6.33 2.91 -4.78
C ILE A 148 7.54 2.40 -5.57
N ALA A 149 8.27 1.42 -5.03
CA ALA A 149 9.40 0.78 -5.69
C ALA A 149 9.00 0.22 -7.06
N ARG A 150 7.83 -0.43 -7.15
CA ARG A 150 7.30 -0.95 -8.41
C ARG A 150 7.11 0.16 -9.45
N ARG A 151 6.57 1.32 -9.06
CA ARG A 151 6.41 2.47 -9.97
C ARG A 151 7.75 3.07 -10.36
N PHE A 152 8.63 3.28 -9.38
CA PHE A 152 9.93 3.91 -9.58
C PHE A 152 10.88 3.08 -10.45
N PHE A 153 10.96 1.76 -10.24
CA PHE A 153 11.86 0.90 -11.00
C PHE A 153 11.28 0.43 -12.34
N ASN A 154 9.97 0.59 -12.57
CA ASN A 154 9.31 0.29 -13.83
C ASN A 154 8.67 1.52 -14.50
N ARG A 155 9.39 2.66 -14.49
CA ARG A 155 8.93 3.93 -15.09
C ARG A 155 8.68 3.87 -16.59
N ALA A 156 9.39 3.00 -17.31
CA ALA A 156 9.19 2.80 -18.75
C ALA A 156 8.02 1.84 -19.05
N GLY A 157 7.46 1.20 -18.01
CA GLY A 157 6.42 0.19 -18.14
C GLY A 157 6.88 -1.10 -18.83
N ASP A 158 8.18 -1.38 -18.81
CA ASP A 158 8.80 -2.54 -19.46
C ASP A 158 8.11 -3.86 -19.11
N ALA A 159 8.01 -4.74 -20.11
CA ALA A 159 7.57 -6.12 -19.96
C ALA A 159 8.72 -6.98 -19.42
N PRO A 160 8.66 -7.48 -18.16
CA PRO A 160 9.72 -8.34 -17.65
C PRO A 160 9.82 -9.60 -18.51
N PHE A 161 11.02 -9.90 -19.01
CA PHE A 161 11.31 -11.07 -19.84
C PHE A 161 10.64 -11.15 -21.22
N CYS A 162 9.85 -10.15 -21.63
CA CYS A 162 9.19 -10.15 -22.95
C CYS A 162 9.67 -9.02 -23.88
N SER A 163 10.16 -7.91 -23.33
CA SER A 163 10.65 -6.79 -24.13
C SER A 163 12.08 -7.06 -24.63
N ILE A 164 12.26 -7.01 -25.96
CA ILE A 164 13.59 -7.04 -26.58
C ILE A 164 14.38 -5.83 -26.06
N GLY A 165 15.59 -6.07 -25.54
CA GLY A 165 16.49 -5.01 -25.05
C GLY A 165 16.41 -4.69 -23.56
N VAL A 166 15.54 -5.35 -22.78
CA VAL A 166 15.53 -5.18 -21.31
C VAL A 166 16.50 -6.17 -20.66
N PRO A 167 17.53 -5.72 -19.93
CA PRO A 167 18.48 -6.63 -19.27
C PRO A 167 17.80 -7.60 -18.30
N PHE A 168 18.33 -8.82 -18.20
CA PHE A 168 17.78 -9.87 -17.31
C PHE A 168 17.68 -9.40 -15.85
N THR A 169 18.72 -8.71 -15.34
CA THR A 169 18.75 -8.18 -13.97
C THR A 169 17.64 -7.17 -13.69
N LYS A 170 17.35 -6.30 -14.67
CA LYS A 170 16.23 -5.34 -14.59
C LYS A 170 14.89 -6.06 -14.60
N SER A 171 14.70 -7.05 -15.49
CA SER A 171 13.48 -7.88 -15.53
C SER A 171 13.23 -8.63 -14.23
N LEU A 172 14.27 -9.27 -13.68
CA LEU A 172 14.19 -9.99 -12.41
C LEU A 172 13.80 -9.06 -11.26
N ARG A 173 14.45 -7.90 -11.13
CA ARG A 173 14.12 -6.89 -10.11
C ARG A 173 12.66 -6.43 -10.19
N ILE A 174 12.18 -6.07 -11.38
CA ILE A 174 10.79 -5.62 -11.58
C ILE A 174 9.81 -6.73 -11.19
N LYS A 175 10.10 -7.99 -11.56
CA LYS A 175 9.25 -9.13 -11.23
C LYS A 175 9.22 -9.41 -9.73
N LEU A 176 10.37 -9.43 -9.05
CA LEU A 176 10.46 -9.65 -7.61
C LEU A 176 9.70 -8.59 -6.81
N ILE A 177 9.90 -7.31 -7.12
CA ILE A 177 9.18 -6.21 -6.47
C ILE A 177 7.66 -6.33 -6.72
N SER A 178 7.26 -6.68 -7.94
CA SER A 178 5.84 -6.84 -8.27
C SER A 178 5.19 -8.01 -7.53
N VAL A 179 5.86 -9.16 -7.45
CA VAL A 179 5.38 -10.33 -6.68
C VAL A 179 5.29 -9.98 -5.20
N GLY A 180 6.34 -9.37 -4.64
CA GLY A 180 6.34 -8.91 -3.25
C GLY A 180 5.19 -7.95 -2.96
N PHE A 181 4.94 -6.99 -3.86
CA PHE A 181 3.81 -6.07 -3.74
C PHE A 181 2.47 -6.81 -3.64
N TYR A 182 2.17 -7.73 -4.55
CA TYR A 182 0.88 -8.44 -4.54
C TYR A 182 0.75 -9.41 -3.36
N LEU A 183 1.84 -10.11 -3.00
CA LEU A 183 1.86 -11.00 -1.86
C LEU A 183 1.58 -10.22 -0.57
N THR A 184 2.32 -9.13 -0.34
CA THR A 184 2.11 -8.28 0.85
C THR A 184 0.76 -7.58 0.81
N TRP A 185 0.25 -7.19 -0.36
CA TRP A 185 -1.08 -6.60 -0.49
C TRP A 185 -2.16 -7.55 0.04
N PHE A 186 -2.13 -8.79 -0.44
CA PHE A 186 -3.10 -9.81 -0.04
C PHE A 186 -2.95 -10.17 1.44
N VAL A 187 -1.74 -10.54 1.86
CA VAL A 187 -1.47 -10.96 3.25
C VAL A 187 -1.79 -9.86 4.24
N ILE A 188 -1.30 -8.64 4.01
CA ILE A 188 -1.46 -7.55 4.98
C ILE A 188 -2.86 -6.94 4.89
N ARG A 189 -3.28 -6.46 3.72
CA ARG A 189 -4.51 -5.64 3.62
C ARG A 189 -5.79 -6.47 3.65
N ILE A 190 -5.77 -7.68 3.10
CA ILE A 190 -6.97 -8.52 2.96
C ILE A 190 -7.13 -9.48 4.12
N LEU A 191 -6.04 -10.08 4.60
CA LEU A 191 -6.12 -11.07 5.68
C LEU A 191 -5.81 -10.44 7.03
N PHE A 192 -4.62 -9.85 7.18
CA PHE A 192 -4.13 -9.41 8.48
C PHE A 192 -4.93 -8.23 9.06
N TYR A 193 -5.28 -7.23 8.27
CA TYR A 193 -6.04 -6.06 8.77
C TYR A 193 -7.44 -6.42 9.32
N PRO A 194 -8.28 -7.20 8.62
CA PRO A 194 -9.52 -7.69 9.20
C PRO A 194 -9.31 -8.55 10.44
N ALA A 195 -8.30 -9.43 10.46
CA ALA A 195 -7.97 -10.20 11.66
C ALA A 195 -7.59 -9.29 12.84
N LEU A 196 -6.76 -8.27 12.59
CA LEU A 196 -6.33 -7.29 13.59
C LEU A 196 -7.51 -6.51 14.19
N PHE A 197 -8.59 -6.29 13.43
CA PHE A 197 -9.82 -5.66 13.95
C PHE A 197 -10.43 -6.45 15.10
N PHE A 198 -10.55 -7.77 14.94
CA PHE A 198 -11.09 -8.62 15.99
C PHE A 198 -10.21 -8.58 17.24
N MET A 199 -8.89 -8.53 17.07
CA MET A 199 -7.96 -8.37 18.19
C MET A 199 -8.12 -7.02 18.90
N ILE A 200 -8.35 -5.94 18.13
CA ILE A 200 -8.64 -4.60 18.68
C ILE A 200 -9.96 -4.63 19.47
N LEU A 201 -11.00 -5.30 18.96
CA LEU A 201 -12.28 -5.47 19.67
C LEU A 201 -12.09 -6.24 20.99
N THR A 202 -11.31 -7.33 20.97
CA THR A 202 -10.99 -8.08 22.19
C THR A 202 -10.27 -7.20 23.22
N ALA A 203 -9.24 -6.47 22.80
CA ALA A 203 -8.51 -5.55 23.70
C ALA A 203 -9.41 -4.44 24.27
N TYR A 204 -10.34 -3.91 23.45
CA TYR A 204 -11.33 -2.93 23.89
C TYR A 204 -12.32 -3.50 24.92
N GLU A 205 -12.83 -4.71 24.71
CA GLU A 205 -13.73 -5.39 25.65
C GLU A 205 -13.04 -5.72 26.97
N GLU A 206 -11.79 -6.19 26.92
CA GLU A 206 -10.97 -6.42 28.11
C GLU A 206 -10.78 -5.14 28.92
N ARG A 207 -10.43 -4.03 28.24
CA ARG A 207 -10.28 -2.73 28.90
C ARG A 207 -11.59 -2.20 29.47
N THR A 208 -12.69 -2.41 28.76
CA THR A 208 -14.04 -2.06 29.21
C THR A 208 -14.40 -2.80 30.50
N LYS A 209 -14.11 -4.10 30.58
CA LYS A 209 -14.31 -4.91 31.79
C LYS A 209 -13.45 -4.41 32.96
N GLN A 210 -12.19 -4.05 32.70
CA GLN A 210 -11.29 -3.53 33.74
C GLN A 210 -11.75 -2.20 34.32
N LEU A 211 -12.27 -1.30 33.49
CA LEU A 211 -12.69 0.05 33.92
C LEU A 211 -14.15 0.14 34.36
N GLY A 212 -14.96 -0.88 34.10
CA GLY A 212 -16.40 -0.87 34.37
C GLY A 212 -17.21 0.08 33.46
N THR A 213 -16.60 0.62 32.39
CA THR A 213 -17.25 1.54 31.45
C THR A 213 -16.81 1.30 30.01
N ARG A 214 -17.77 1.38 29.08
CA ARG A 214 -17.52 1.35 27.62
C ARG A 214 -16.88 2.64 27.11
N LEU A 215 -17.03 3.73 27.85
CA LEU A 215 -16.44 5.02 27.48
C LEU A 215 -15.00 5.09 27.99
N ASN A 216 -14.09 4.44 27.25
CA ASN A 216 -12.65 4.50 27.50
C ASN A 216 -11.89 4.90 26.24
N GLY A 217 -10.64 5.34 26.41
CA GLY A 217 -9.82 5.85 25.31
C GLY A 217 -9.61 4.85 24.16
N LEU A 218 -9.68 3.54 24.43
CA LEU A 218 -9.51 2.50 23.40
C LEU A 218 -10.75 2.34 22.51
N ALA A 219 -11.92 2.90 22.89
CA ALA A 219 -13.14 2.91 22.08
C ALA A 219 -12.94 3.55 20.69
N ILE A 220 -11.95 4.44 20.56
CA ILE A 220 -11.65 5.10 19.29
C ILE A 220 -10.89 4.19 18.32
N ALA A 221 -10.19 3.16 18.81
CA ALA A 221 -9.37 2.28 17.97
C ALA A 221 -10.20 1.45 16.98
N PRO A 222 -11.31 0.79 17.38
CA PRO A 222 -12.20 0.12 16.43
C PRO A 222 -12.71 1.06 15.33
N LEU A 223 -13.06 2.31 15.68
CA LEU A 223 -13.60 3.28 14.73
C LEU A 223 -12.55 3.65 13.66
N PHE A 224 -11.34 4.00 14.09
CA PHE A 224 -10.24 4.27 13.18
C PHE A 224 -9.90 3.06 12.32
N HIS A 225 -9.80 1.87 12.92
CA HIS A 225 -9.44 0.66 12.20
C HIS A 225 -10.47 0.26 11.15
N LEU A 226 -11.76 0.46 11.42
CA LEU A 226 -12.83 0.25 10.46
C LEU A 226 -12.68 1.16 9.22
N VAL A 227 -12.29 2.43 9.42
CA VAL A 227 -11.99 3.35 8.31
C VAL A 227 -10.82 2.81 7.46
N PHE A 228 -9.76 2.29 8.08
CA PHE A 228 -8.63 1.72 7.35
C PHE A 228 -8.98 0.43 6.61
N ILE A 229 -9.83 -0.43 7.18
CA ILE A 229 -10.37 -1.62 6.48
C ILE A 229 -11.20 -1.18 5.27
N TYR A 230 -12.07 -0.19 5.42
CA TYR A 230 -12.84 0.34 4.30
C TYR A 230 -11.93 0.88 3.18
N LEU A 231 -10.90 1.64 3.52
CA LEU A 231 -9.93 2.15 2.55
C LEU A 231 -9.15 1.01 1.86
N ASN A 232 -8.73 -0.01 2.60
CA ASN A 232 -8.07 -1.20 2.06
C ASN A 232 -8.98 -1.95 1.08
N PHE A 233 -10.26 -2.13 1.43
CA PHE A 233 -11.24 -2.74 0.55
C PHE A 233 -11.45 -1.92 -0.72
N LYS A 234 -11.68 -0.61 -0.59
CA LYS A 234 -11.82 0.32 -1.71
C LYS A 234 -10.62 0.22 -2.67
N TRP A 235 -9.40 0.34 -2.15
CA TRP A 235 -8.21 0.28 -2.99
C TRP A 235 -8.00 -1.09 -3.62
N THR A 236 -8.46 -2.17 -2.97
CA THR A 236 -8.43 -3.50 -3.55
C THR A 236 -9.39 -3.62 -4.72
N VAL A 237 -10.61 -3.09 -4.59
CA VAL A 237 -11.58 -3.01 -5.70
C VAL A 237 -11.00 -2.17 -6.83
N ASP A 238 -10.37 -1.03 -6.54
CA ASP A 238 -9.72 -0.18 -7.55
C ASP A 238 -8.58 -0.92 -8.26
N LEU A 239 -7.73 -1.65 -7.52
CA LEU A 239 -6.64 -2.47 -8.06
C LEU A 239 -7.19 -3.57 -8.98
N VAL A 240 -8.20 -4.32 -8.55
CA VAL A 240 -8.81 -5.39 -9.35
C VAL A 240 -9.48 -4.83 -10.60
N ARG A 241 -10.26 -3.75 -10.47
CA ARG A 241 -10.90 -3.08 -11.61
C ARG A 241 -9.88 -2.54 -12.60
N SER A 242 -8.76 -2.03 -12.11
CA SER A 242 -7.65 -1.58 -12.97
C SER A 242 -7.01 -2.71 -13.75
N LYS A 243 -7.12 -3.97 -13.29
CA LYS A 243 -6.63 -5.15 -14.02
C LYS A 243 -7.68 -5.74 -14.95
N LEU A 244 -8.95 -5.77 -14.54
CA LEU A 244 -10.05 -6.28 -15.37
C LEU A 244 -10.34 -5.40 -16.59
N ARG A 245 -10.24 -4.07 -16.46
CA ARG A 245 -10.45 -3.15 -17.58
C ARG A 245 -9.35 -3.22 -18.65
N SER A 246 -8.19 -3.82 -18.32
CA SER A 246 -7.09 -4.04 -19.27
C SER A 246 -7.36 -5.23 -20.19
N SER A 247 -8.39 -6.02 -19.90
CA SER A 247 -8.94 -6.95 -20.88
C SER A 247 -9.73 -6.15 -21.91
N PRO A 248 -9.44 -6.27 -23.22
CA PRO A 248 -10.28 -5.63 -24.22
C PRO A 248 -11.74 -6.07 -24.02
N PRO A 249 -12.73 -5.20 -24.24
CA PRO A 249 -14.12 -5.64 -24.21
C PRO A 249 -14.25 -6.83 -25.16
N ALA A 250 -14.75 -7.96 -24.64
CA ALA A 250 -15.20 -9.05 -25.48
C ALA A 250 -16.24 -8.46 -26.42
N LYS A 251 -15.87 -8.31 -27.70
CA LYS A 251 -16.87 -8.00 -28.73
C LYS A 251 -17.69 -9.27 -28.93
N GLY A 252 -18.87 -9.26 -28.33
CA GLY A 252 -19.93 -10.27 -28.40
C GLY A 252 -20.84 -10.03 -27.20
N LEU A 253 -22.03 -9.46 -27.34
CA LEU A 253 -22.97 -9.44 -28.48
C LEU A 253 -23.00 -8.12 -29.24
#